data_AF-A0A6J4UYD8-F1
#
_entry.id   AF-A0A6J4UYD8-F1
#
_cell.length_a   1.000
_cell.length_b   1.000
_cell.length_c   1.000
_cell.angle_alpha   90.00
_cell.angle_beta   90.00
_cell.angle_gamma   90.00
#
_symmetry.space_group_name_H-M   'P 1'
#
loop_
_entity.id
_entity.type
_entity.pdbx_description
1 polymer ?
#
loop_
_entity_poly.entity_id
_entity_poly.type
_entity_poly.pdbx_seq_one_letter_code
_entity_poly.pdbx_strand_id
1 'polypeptide(L)'
;FGEDGFGNSISENLTTIGEHETAHVETLTAVITDLGGEPVEAAEYDFGVTDAGSFLATAAALENVGVQAYDGAAASIESVDLLLAAGGIVAVEARHASYLNLLNGEIPFPAAFETPMTPDEVLEIAGQFIVTEATPEA
;
A
#
# COMPACT_ATOMS: atom_id res chain seq x y z
N PHE A 1 -7.28 -11.55 15.72
CA PHE A 1 -8.41 -10.79 15.15
C PHE A 1 -9.72 -11.57 15.14
N GLY A 2 -9.70 -12.91 15.22
CA GLY A 2 -10.92 -13.72 15.25
C GLY A 2 -11.38 -14.10 13.83
N GLU A 3 -12.64 -14.49 13.71
CA GLU A 3 -13.28 -14.82 12.44
C GLU A 3 -14.29 -13.72 12.04
N ASP A 4 -14.50 -13.55 10.74
CA ASP A 4 -15.56 -12.69 10.21
C ASP A 4 -16.96 -13.33 10.31
N GLY A 5 -17.99 -12.62 9.82
CA GLY A 5 -19.38 -13.11 9.83
C GLY A 5 -19.65 -14.36 8.96
N PHE A 6 -18.66 -14.80 8.18
CA PHE A 6 -18.70 -15.98 7.32
C PHE A 6 -17.79 -17.11 7.81
N GLY A 7 -17.09 -16.92 8.93
CA GLY A 7 -16.16 -17.90 9.49
C GLY A 7 -14.75 -17.87 8.88
N ASN A 8 -14.40 -16.83 8.11
CA ASN A 8 -13.04 -16.68 7.60
C ASN A 8 -12.14 -16.09 8.69
N SER A 9 -10.90 -16.57 8.80
CA SER A 9 -9.92 -16.03 9.74
C SER A 9 -9.45 -14.65 9.30
N ILE A 10 -9.72 -13.63 10.13
CA ILE A 10 -9.23 -12.27 9.87
C ILE A 10 -7.70 -12.24 9.91
N SER A 11 -7.09 -13.02 10.80
CA SER A 11 -5.63 -13.10 10.89
C SER A 11 -5.00 -13.70 9.63
N GLU A 12 -5.62 -14.72 9.01
CA GLU A 12 -5.12 -15.30 7.77
C GLU A 12 -5.22 -14.31 6.61
N ASN A 13 -6.35 -13.59 6.50
CA ASN A 13 -6.48 -12.53 5.49
C ASN A 13 -5.43 -11.43 5.66
N LEU A 14 -5.13 -11.01 6.90
CA LEU A 14 -4.07 -10.03 7.18
C LEU A 14 -2.67 -10.58 6.83
N THR A 15 -2.42 -11.87 7.06
CA THR A 15 -1.18 -12.52 6.60
C THR A 15 -1.08 -12.50 5.08
N THR A 16 -2.16 -12.84 4.37
CA THR A 16 -2.21 -12.80 2.91
C THR A 16 -1.96 -11.39 2.37
N ILE A 17 -2.51 -10.35 3.00
CA ILE A 17 -2.20 -8.95 2.65
C ILE A 17 -0.67 -8.72 2.74
N GLY A 18 -0.04 -9.06 3.87
CA GLY A 18 1.40 -8.90 4.02
C GLY A 18 2.25 -9.70 3.00
N GLU A 19 1.78 -10.88 2.59
CA GLU A 19 2.41 -11.66 1.52
C GLU A 19 2.30 -10.98 0.15
N HIS A 20 1.14 -10.39 -0.15
CA HIS A 20 0.95 -9.62 -1.38
C HIS A 20 1.83 -8.37 -1.38
N GLU A 21 1.89 -7.62 -0.27
CA GLU A 21 2.75 -6.44 -0.15
C GLU A 21 4.23 -6.77 -0.38
N THR A 22 4.68 -7.92 0.13
CA THR A 22 6.03 -8.44 -0.14
C THR A 22 6.23 -8.67 -1.64
N ALA A 23 5.28 -9.32 -2.31
CA ALA A 23 5.35 -9.58 -3.75
C ALA A 23 5.30 -8.30 -4.60
N HIS A 24 4.54 -7.28 -4.18
CA HIS A 24 4.50 -5.97 -4.83
C HIS A 24 5.88 -5.30 -4.76
N VAL A 25 6.51 -5.24 -3.58
CA VAL A 25 7.84 -4.65 -3.39
C VAL A 25 8.91 -5.40 -4.19
N GLU A 26 8.89 -6.73 -4.19
CA GLU A 26 9.80 -7.54 -5.00
C GLU A 26 9.66 -7.23 -6.50
N THR A 27 8.41 -7.11 -6.97
CA THR A 27 8.12 -6.78 -8.37
C THR A 27 8.62 -5.40 -8.74
N LEU A 28 8.34 -4.37 -7.92
CA LEU A 28 8.83 -3.01 -8.15
C LEU A 28 10.36 -2.95 -8.17
N THR A 29 11.01 -3.60 -7.21
CA THR A 29 12.48 -3.67 -7.11
C THR A 29 13.10 -4.28 -8.36
N ALA A 30 12.54 -5.41 -8.83
CA ALA A 30 13.00 -6.09 -10.04
C ALA A 30 12.81 -5.20 -11.28
N VAL A 31 11.64 -4.58 -11.44
CA VAL A 31 11.33 -3.70 -12.57
C VAL A 31 12.27 -2.48 -12.61
N ILE A 32 12.49 -1.82 -11.48
CA ILE A 32 13.40 -0.66 -11.41
C ILE A 32 14.82 -1.08 -11.83
N THR A 33 15.31 -2.21 -11.30
CA THR A 33 16.63 -2.76 -11.63
C THR A 33 16.74 -3.11 -13.12
N ASP A 34 15.74 -3.78 -13.70
CA ASP A 34 15.72 -4.20 -15.10
C ASP A 34 15.70 -3.00 -16.07
N LEU A 35 15.11 -1.88 -15.64
CA LEU A 35 15.12 -0.60 -16.38
C LEU A 35 16.41 0.21 -16.18
N GLY A 36 17.35 -0.29 -15.36
CA GLY A 36 18.64 0.34 -15.07
C GLY A 36 18.57 1.46 -14.03
N GLY A 37 17.48 1.53 -13.25
CA GLY A 37 17.37 2.39 -12.08
C GLY A 37 17.89 1.71 -10.82
N GLU A 38 18.03 2.49 -9.75
CA GLU A 38 18.37 2.00 -8.41
C GLU A 38 17.10 1.96 -7.55
N PRO A 39 16.65 0.78 -7.07
CA PRO A 39 15.53 0.69 -6.13
C PRO A 39 15.85 1.40 -4.81
N VAL A 40 14.84 1.99 -4.18
CA VAL A 40 15.00 2.57 -2.84
C VAL A 40 15.18 1.44 -1.82
N GLU A 41 16.21 1.56 -0.99
CA GLU A 41 16.45 0.64 0.13
C GLU A 41 15.38 0.76 1.21
N ALA A 42 15.08 -0.35 1.87
CA ALA A 42 14.12 -0.37 2.97
C ALA A 42 14.56 0.56 4.11
N ALA A 43 13.63 1.40 4.60
CA ALA A 43 13.88 2.26 5.75
C ALA A 43 13.70 1.49 7.08
N GLU A 44 14.03 2.15 8.19
CA GLU A 44 13.50 1.74 9.48
C GLU A 44 12.14 2.41 9.72
N TYR A 45 11.16 1.63 10.17
CA TYR A 45 9.80 2.10 10.38
C TYR A 45 9.37 1.97 11.85
N ASP A 46 8.67 2.98 12.37
CA ASP A 46 7.91 2.93 13.61
C ASP A 46 6.46 3.30 13.33
N PHE A 47 5.58 2.29 13.40
CA PHE A 47 4.15 2.45 13.15
C PHE A 47 3.36 2.86 14.39
N GLY A 48 3.98 2.90 15.59
CA GLY A 48 3.31 3.28 16.84
C GLY A 48 2.12 2.38 17.24
N VAL A 49 1.99 1.19 16.64
CA VAL A 49 0.88 0.27 16.86
C VAL A 49 1.02 -0.43 18.21
N THR A 50 -0.01 -0.33 19.05
CA THR A 50 0.02 -0.88 20.43
C THR A 50 -1.10 -1.88 20.71
N ASP A 51 -2.08 -1.95 19.81
CA ASP A 51 -3.21 -2.87 19.90
C ASP A 51 -3.78 -3.22 18.52
N ALA A 52 -4.77 -4.11 18.50
CA ALA A 52 -5.41 -4.56 17.25
C ALA A 52 -6.12 -3.42 16.50
N GLY A 53 -6.70 -2.44 17.20
CA GLY A 53 -7.42 -1.33 16.57
C GLY A 53 -6.48 -0.36 15.89
N SER A 54 -5.42 0.06 16.59
CA SER A 54 -4.34 0.88 16.03
C SER A 54 -3.65 0.19 14.86
N PHE A 55 -3.42 -1.13 14.93
CA PHE A 55 -2.90 -1.88 13.79
C PHE A 55 -3.81 -1.79 12.55
N LEU A 56 -5.11 -2.07 12.70
CA LEU A 56 -6.06 -2.03 11.59
C LEU A 56 -6.23 -0.63 11.02
N ALA A 57 -6.18 0.40 11.86
CA ALA A 57 -6.27 1.78 11.43
C ALA A 57 -5.04 2.19 10.61
N THR A 58 -3.83 1.85 11.08
CA THR A 58 -2.58 2.11 10.34
C THR A 58 -2.54 1.34 9.02
N ALA A 59 -2.91 0.06 9.02
CA ALA A 59 -2.96 -0.75 7.81
C ALA A 59 -3.94 -0.14 6.78
N ALA A 60 -5.16 0.22 7.22
CA ALA A 60 -6.12 0.88 6.34
C ALA A 60 -5.56 2.18 5.76
N ALA A 61 -4.93 3.02 6.58
CA ALA A 61 -4.34 4.28 6.10
C ALA A 61 -3.27 4.04 5.04
N LEU A 62 -2.35 3.10 5.27
CA LEU A 62 -1.27 2.78 4.34
C LEU A 62 -1.79 2.23 3.01
N GLU A 63 -2.77 1.33 3.03
CA GLU A 63 -3.32 0.70 1.82
C GLU A 63 -4.13 1.70 0.99
N ASN A 64 -4.92 2.57 1.65
CA ASN A 64 -5.60 3.66 0.94
C ASN A 64 -4.57 4.66 0.35
N VAL A 65 -3.46 4.95 1.02
CA VAL A 65 -2.37 5.78 0.47
C VAL A 65 -1.69 5.07 -0.71
N GLY A 66 -1.46 3.75 -0.61
CA GLY A 66 -0.90 2.93 -1.69
C GLY A 66 -1.73 3.01 -2.97
N VAL A 67 -3.05 2.88 -2.86
CA VAL A 67 -3.98 3.05 -4.00
C VAL A 67 -3.81 4.42 -4.65
N GLN A 68 -3.84 5.49 -3.84
CA GLN A 68 -3.73 6.86 -4.33
C GLN A 68 -2.34 7.16 -4.93
N ALA A 69 -1.29 6.52 -4.42
CA ALA A 69 0.08 6.63 -4.94
C ALA A 69 0.21 5.98 -6.32
N TYR A 70 -0.35 4.78 -6.52
CA TYR A 70 -0.36 4.12 -7.83
C TYR A 70 -1.12 4.94 -8.87
N ASP A 71 -2.30 5.46 -8.51
CA ASP A 71 -3.10 6.29 -9.41
C ASP A 71 -2.40 7.62 -9.75
N GLY A 72 -1.70 8.22 -8.78
CA GLY A 72 -0.89 9.42 -8.99
C GLY A 72 0.31 9.18 -9.89
N ALA A 73 0.96 8.03 -9.74
CA ALA A 73 2.10 7.63 -10.55
C ALA A 73 1.72 7.20 -11.98
N ALA A 74 0.46 6.82 -12.22
CA ALA A 74 0.02 6.25 -13.50
C ALA A 74 0.34 7.14 -14.71
N ALA A 75 0.25 8.46 -14.57
CA ALA A 75 0.55 9.41 -15.65
C ALA A 75 2.04 9.46 -16.02
N SER A 76 2.93 9.01 -15.14
CA SER A 76 4.38 8.97 -15.34
C SER A 76 4.86 7.66 -15.98
N ILE A 77 3.98 6.67 -16.17
CA ILE A 77 4.32 5.37 -16.74
C ILE A 77 4.02 5.37 -18.24
N GLU A 78 5.06 5.49 -19.06
CA GLU A 78 4.92 5.50 -20.54
C GLU A 78 4.73 4.11 -21.14
N SER A 79 5.27 3.07 -20.48
CA SER A 79 5.18 1.69 -20.96
C SER A 79 3.80 1.11 -20.67
N VAL A 80 3.08 0.70 -21.72
CA VAL A 80 1.78 0.04 -21.60
C VAL A 80 1.87 -1.24 -20.77
N ASP A 81 2.94 -2.01 -20.92
CA ASP A 81 3.11 -3.25 -20.17
C ASP A 81 3.31 -2.97 -18.66
N LEU A 82 4.06 -1.92 -18.32
CA LEU A 82 4.21 -1.48 -16.93
C LEU A 82 2.92 -0.89 -16.37
N LEU A 83 2.15 -0.16 -17.19
CA LEU A 83 0.85 0.37 -16.79
C LEU A 83 -0.15 -0.76 -16.51
N LEU A 84 -0.13 -1.85 -17.29
CA LEU A 84 -0.95 -3.03 -17.03
C LEU A 84 -0.53 -3.75 -15.74
N ALA A 85 0.77 -3.85 -15.48
CA ALA A 85 1.29 -4.43 -14.24
C ALA A 85 0.89 -3.57 -13.02
N ALA A 86 1.10 -2.25 -13.08
CA ALA A 86 0.68 -1.31 -12.05
C ALA A 86 -0.84 -1.34 -11.82
N GLY A 87 -1.62 -1.42 -12.90
CA GLY A 87 -3.07 -1.62 -12.86
C GLY A 87 -3.50 -2.91 -12.14
N GLY A 88 -2.70 -3.97 -12.24
CA GLY A 88 -2.89 -5.21 -11.49
C GLY A 88 -2.66 -5.04 -9.99
N ILE A 89 -1.58 -4.34 -9.61
CA ILE A 89 -1.24 -4.08 -8.21
C ILE A 89 -2.29 -3.18 -7.55
N VAL A 90 -2.58 -2.01 -8.13
CA VAL A 90 -3.56 -1.07 -7.55
C VAL A 90 -4.95 -1.69 -7.37
N ALA A 91 -5.34 -2.63 -8.24
CA ALA A 91 -6.60 -3.36 -8.09
C ALA A 91 -6.60 -4.33 -6.90
N VAL A 92 -5.45 -4.87 -6.50
CA VAL A 92 -5.28 -5.72 -5.32
C VAL A 92 -5.20 -4.87 -4.06
N GLU A 93 -4.41 -3.79 -4.08
CA GLU A 93 -4.33 -2.76 -3.02
C GLU A 93 -5.73 -2.22 -2.67
N ALA A 94 -6.54 -1.89 -3.69
CA ALA A 94 -7.92 -1.43 -3.47
C ALA A 94 -8.82 -2.48 -2.77
N ARG A 95 -8.56 -3.79 -2.99
CA ARG A 95 -9.28 -4.86 -2.28
C ARG A 95 -8.81 -4.97 -0.82
N HIS A 96 -7.52 -4.81 -0.57
CA HIS A 96 -6.98 -4.76 0.79
C HIS A 96 -7.54 -3.56 1.55
N ALA A 97 -7.44 -2.36 0.97
CA ALA A 97 -7.99 -1.12 1.52
C ALA A 97 -9.49 -1.26 1.82
N SER A 98 -10.27 -1.81 0.87
CA SER A 98 -11.70 -2.06 1.08
C SER A 98 -11.97 -3.02 2.23
N TYR A 99 -11.19 -4.09 2.37
CA TYR A 99 -11.35 -5.04 3.47
C TYR A 99 -10.97 -4.42 4.83
N LEU A 100 -9.87 -3.67 4.89
CA LEU A 100 -9.41 -3.00 6.10
C LEU A 100 -10.36 -1.89 6.54
N ASN A 101 -10.92 -1.13 5.59
CA ASN A 101 -11.98 -0.15 5.85
C ASN A 101 -13.18 -0.85 6.54
N LEU A 102 -13.61 -2.01 6.01
CA LEU A 102 -14.70 -2.78 6.62
C LEU A 102 -14.37 -3.23 8.06
N LEU A 103 -13.15 -3.71 8.30
CA LEU A 103 -12.71 -4.13 9.64
C LEU A 103 -12.64 -2.97 10.64
N ASN A 104 -12.39 -1.74 10.16
CA ASN A 104 -12.43 -0.52 10.96
C ASN A 104 -13.86 0.02 11.16
N GLY A 105 -14.88 -0.61 10.57
CA GLY A 105 -16.27 -0.13 10.63
C GLY A 105 -16.58 1.02 9.68
N GLU A 106 -15.70 1.28 8.71
CA GLU A 106 -15.85 2.30 7.68
C GLU A 106 -16.53 1.75 6.42
N ILE A 107 -16.90 2.66 5.51
CA ILE A 107 -17.45 2.26 4.20
C ILE A 107 -16.32 1.63 3.37
N PRO A 108 -16.48 0.38 2.86
CA PRO A 108 -15.40 -0.31 2.14
C PRO A 108 -14.96 0.39 0.86
N PHE A 109 -15.84 1.12 0.18
CA PHE A 109 -15.60 1.85 -1.07
C PHE A 109 -16.24 3.24 -0.95
N PRO A 110 -15.59 4.20 -0.28
CA PRO A 110 -16.23 5.45 0.13
C PRO A 110 -16.55 6.39 -1.04
N ALA A 111 -15.87 6.24 -2.17
CA ALA A 111 -16.00 7.09 -3.35
C ALA A 111 -16.16 6.27 -4.64
N ALA A 112 -16.67 6.91 -5.69
CA ALA A 112 -16.79 6.30 -7.02
C ALA A 112 -15.48 6.31 -7.82
N PHE A 113 -14.56 7.20 -7.44
CA PHE A 113 -13.23 7.36 -8.02
C PHE A 113 -12.25 7.63 -6.88
N GLU A 114 -11.04 7.10 -7.02
CA GLU A 114 -9.93 7.45 -6.15
C GLU A 114 -9.43 8.86 -6.44
N THR A 115 -8.74 9.44 -5.45
CA THR A 115 -8.08 10.74 -5.60
C THR A 115 -6.58 10.51 -5.71
N PRO A 116 -5.98 10.67 -6.91
CA PRO A 116 -4.55 10.47 -7.08
C PRO A 116 -3.74 11.41 -6.17
N MET A 117 -2.70 10.88 -5.53
CA MET A 117 -1.77 11.67 -4.71
C MET A 117 -0.44 11.86 -5.43
N THR A 118 0.12 13.05 -5.27
CA THR A 118 1.51 13.34 -5.68
C THR A 118 2.51 12.65 -4.73
N PRO A 119 3.76 12.44 -5.16
CA PRO A 119 4.80 11.90 -4.27
C PRO A 119 4.97 12.67 -2.96
N ASP A 120 4.84 14.00 -2.99
CA ASP A 120 4.94 14.84 -1.78
C ASP A 120 3.77 14.59 -0.81
N GLU A 121 2.55 14.44 -1.31
CA GLU A 121 1.36 14.11 -0.49
C GLU A 121 1.46 12.70 0.09
N VAL A 122 1.96 11.74 -0.70
CA VAL A 122 2.26 10.38 -0.22
C VAL A 122 3.29 10.43 0.89
N LEU A 123 4.38 11.19 0.71
CA LEU A 123 5.46 11.29 1.70
C LEU A 123 5.02 12.04 2.96
N GLU A 124 4.15 13.04 2.85
CA GLU A 124 3.56 13.72 4.01
C GLU A 124 2.85 12.72 4.94
N ILE A 125 2.17 11.72 4.37
CA ILE A 125 1.44 10.72 5.14
C ILE A 125 2.35 9.55 5.52
N ALA A 126 2.96 8.87 4.56
CA ALA A 126 3.77 7.67 4.82
C ALA A 126 5.07 7.98 5.57
N GLY A 127 5.64 9.17 5.36
CA GLY A 127 6.87 9.63 6.00
C GLY A 127 6.76 9.77 7.52
N GLN A 128 5.55 9.88 8.07
CA GLN A 128 5.35 9.91 9.53
C GLN A 128 5.81 8.62 10.24
N PHE A 129 5.90 7.51 9.49
CA PHE A 129 6.29 6.20 10.01
C PHE A 129 7.77 5.89 9.79
N ILE A 130 8.51 6.74 9.08
CA ILE A 130 9.92 6.53 8.75
C ILE A 130 10.78 7.13 9.87
N VAL A 131 11.54 6.31 10.60
CA VAL A 131 12.36 6.75 11.75
C VAL A 131 13.83 7.01 11.40
N THR A 132 14.31 6.49 10.28
CA THR A 132 15.58 6.89 9.66
C THR A 132 15.32 7.18 8.20
N GLU A 133 15.86 8.29 7.67
CA GLU A 133 15.72 8.57 6.24
C GLU A 133 16.33 7.41 5.44
N ALA A 134 15.51 6.69 4.67
CA ALA A 134 16.01 5.98 3.50
C ALA A 134 16.71 7.04 2.65
N THR A 135 18.02 6.89 2.44
CA THR A 135 18.86 7.91 1.82
C THR A 135 18.17 8.47 0.57
N PRO A 136 17.69 9.72 0.57
CA PRO A 136 17.12 10.31 -0.63
C PRO A 136 18.31 10.72 -1.50
N GLU A 137 18.45 10.15 -2.70
CA GLU A 137 19.37 10.75 -3.66
C GLU A 137 18.77 12.04 -4.24
N ALA A 138 19.71 12.98 -4.41
CA ALA A 138 19.56 14.37 -4.83
C ALA A 138 19.24 14.57 -6.32
#